data_AF-A0A7Z9G7E7-F1
#
_entry.id   AF-A0A7Z9G7E7-F1
#
_cell.length_a   1.000
_cell.length_b   1.000
_cell.length_c   1.000
_cell.angle_alpha   90.00
_cell.angle_beta   90.00
_cell.angle_gamma   90.00
#
_symmetry.space_group_name_H-M   'P 1'
#
loop_
_entity.id
_entity.type
_entity.pdbx_description
1 polymer ?
#
loop_
_entity_poly.entity_id
_entity_poly.type
_entity_poly.pdbx_seq_one_letter_code
_entity_poly.pdbx_strand_id
1 'polypeptide(L)'
;MLSWAEMKRLIVTADDLGLSPEMNEGILQAHRHGLVTSASLMVGTPHSKAAIDAARECPNLSLGIHLQFVQGQALSAAEDIKSLANEHGQLPDSVFSLMLKRPTQAELHK
;
A
#
# COMPACT_ATOMS: atom_id res chain seq x y z
N MET A 1 35.70 4.11 -15.77
CA MET A 1 34.75 3.94 -14.65
C MET A 1 33.87 5.16 -14.67
N LEU A 2 32.59 5.03 -15.05
CA LEU A 2 31.67 6.18 -15.13
C LEU A 2 31.57 6.83 -13.75
N SER A 3 31.53 8.16 -13.71
CA SER A 3 31.36 8.87 -12.45
C SER A 3 29.97 8.56 -11.87
N TRP A 4 29.81 8.65 -10.55
CA TRP A 4 28.49 8.45 -9.90
C TRP A 4 27.41 9.41 -10.43
N ALA A 5 27.80 10.51 -11.09
CA ALA A 5 26.89 11.44 -11.76
C ALA A 5 26.33 10.92 -13.11
N GLU A 6 26.95 9.91 -13.72
CA GLU A 6 26.55 9.34 -15.02
C GLU A 6 25.72 8.05 -14.93
N MET A 7 25.61 7.46 -13.73
CA MET A 7 24.82 6.25 -13.51
C MET A 7 23.32 6.58 -13.42
N LYS A 8 22.51 5.96 -14.30
CA LYS A 8 21.05 6.06 -14.22
C LYS A 8 20.55 5.37 -12.96
N ARG A 9 19.69 6.06 -12.20
CA ARG A 9 19.00 5.50 -11.02
C ARG A 9 17.62 5.01 -11.45
N LEU A 10 17.24 3.82 -11.00
CA LEU A 10 15.93 3.22 -11.24
C LEU A 10 15.34 2.76 -9.90
N ILE A 11 14.07 3.08 -9.67
CA ILE A 11 13.27 2.53 -8.58
C ILE A 11 12.23 1.63 -9.22
N VAL A 12 12.21 0.36 -8.82
CA VAL A 12 11.19 -0.61 -9.20
C VAL A 12 10.34 -0.87 -7.97
N THR A 13 9.12 -0.32 -7.98
CA THR A 13 8.16 -0.47 -6.88
C THR A 13 7.19 -1.60 -7.18
N ALA A 14 7.03 -2.52 -6.24
CA ALA A 14 5.92 -3.47 -6.25
C ALA A 14 4.78 -2.96 -5.38
N ASP A 15 3.57 -2.94 -5.92
CA ASP A 15 2.37 -2.54 -5.19
C ASP A 15 1.73 -3.72 -4.44
N ASP A 16 0.82 -3.41 -3.52
CA ASP A 16 -0.04 -4.38 -2.82
C ASP A 16 0.66 -5.30 -1.82
N LEU A 17 1.85 -4.92 -1.32
CA LEU A 17 2.45 -5.63 -0.19
C LEU A 17 1.49 -5.56 1.00
N GLY A 18 1.19 -6.70 1.62
CA GLY A 18 0.20 -6.81 2.68
C GLY A 18 -1.20 -7.21 2.19
N LEU A 19 -1.48 -7.27 0.90
CA LEU A 19 -2.81 -7.65 0.39
C LEU A 19 -3.16 -9.12 0.67
N SER A 20 -2.24 -10.03 0.37
CA SER A 20 -2.42 -11.47 0.55
C SER A 20 -1.09 -12.17 0.85
N PRO A 21 -1.09 -13.42 1.35
CA PRO A 21 0.12 -14.20 1.52
C PRO A 21 0.90 -14.39 0.21
N GLU A 22 0.20 -14.63 -0.89
CA GLU A 22 0.78 -14.84 -2.23
C GLU A 22 1.45 -13.57 -2.75
N MET A 23 0.79 -12.41 -2.56
CA MET A 23 1.36 -11.12 -2.95
C MET A 23 2.61 -10.80 -2.12
N ASN A 24 2.55 -11.04 -0.80
CA ASN A 24 3.70 -10.86 0.09
C ASN A 24 4.90 -11.68 -0.38
N GLU A 25 4.69 -12.99 -0.61
CA GLU A 25 5.76 -13.88 -1.01
C GLU A 25 6.32 -13.50 -2.38
N GLY A 26 5.46 -13.24 -3.37
CA GLY A 26 5.88 -12.86 -4.72
C GLY A 26 6.73 -11.58 -4.74
N ILE A 27 6.32 -10.56 -3.99
CA ILE A 27 7.05 -9.30 -3.88
C ILE A 27 8.41 -9.50 -3.21
N LEU A 28 8.44 -10.23 -2.09
CA LEU A 28 9.67 -10.49 -1.36
C LEU A 28 10.64 -11.36 -2.15
N GLN A 29 10.14 -12.35 -2.89
CA GLN A 29 10.96 -13.11 -3.84
C GLN A 29 11.52 -12.22 -4.94
N ALA A 30 10.71 -11.37 -5.56
CA ALA A 30 11.16 -10.46 -6.61
C ALA A 30 12.22 -9.45 -6.10
N HIS A 31 12.11 -9.03 -4.84
CA HIS A 31 13.13 -8.23 -4.17
C HIS A 31 14.42 -9.01 -3.94
N ARG A 32 14.32 -10.23 -3.37
CA ARG A 32 15.48 -11.09 -3.09
C ARG A 32 16.27 -11.46 -4.36
N HIS A 33 15.60 -11.51 -5.52
CA HIS A 33 16.23 -11.73 -6.83
C HIS A 33 16.71 -10.43 -7.52
N GLY A 34 16.59 -9.28 -6.86
CA GLY A 34 17.16 -8.00 -7.30
C GLY A 34 16.33 -7.20 -8.31
N LEU A 35 15.10 -7.61 -8.62
CA LEU A 35 14.23 -6.88 -9.54
C LEU A 35 13.54 -5.71 -8.84
N VAL A 36 12.91 -5.98 -7.68
CA VAL A 36 12.15 -5.00 -6.91
C VAL A 36 13.08 -4.27 -5.94
N THR A 37 13.04 -2.95 -5.94
CA THR A 37 13.86 -2.10 -5.06
C THR A 37 13.03 -1.40 -3.98
N SER A 38 11.72 -1.26 -4.18
CA SER A 38 10.79 -0.77 -3.17
C SER A 38 9.45 -1.49 -3.21
N ALA A 39 8.68 -1.43 -2.13
CA ALA A 39 7.30 -1.91 -2.12
C ALA A 39 6.36 -0.93 -1.40
N SER A 40 5.10 -0.87 -1.82
CA SER A 40 4.07 -0.09 -1.13
C SER A 40 3.20 -1.02 -0.27
N LEU A 41 3.16 -0.75 1.03
CA LEU A 41 2.48 -1.56 2.04
C LEU A 41 1.03 -1.09 2.24
N MET A 42 0.07 -1.99 2.03
CA MET A 42 -1.31 -1.85 2.46
C MET A 42 -1.40 -2.10 3.96
N VAL A 43 -1.67 -1.04 4.72
CA VAL A 43 -1.78 -1.10 6.19
C VAL A 43 -3.21 -1.46 6.59
N GLY A 44 -3.38 -2.22 7.68
CA GLY A 44 -4.71 -2.55 8.20
C GLY A 44 -5.36 -3.78 7.57
N THR A 45 -4.77 -4.32 6.50
CA THR A 45 -5.20 -5.61 5.94
C THR A 45 -4.84 -6.77 6.89
N PRO A 46 -5.53 -7.92 6.79
CA PRO A 46 -5.20 -9.11 7.60
C PRO A 46 -3.76 -9.61 7.45
N HIS A 47 -3.10 -9.31 6.31
CA HIS A 47 -1.75 -9.80 5.99
C HIS A 47 -0.66 -8.72 6.11
N SER A 48 -1.03 -7.48 6.45
CA SER A 48 -0.09 -6.36 6.65
C SER A 48 0.98 -6.67 7.70
N LYS A 49 0.60 -7.27 8.83
CA LYS A 49 1.54 -7.62 9.90
C LYS A 49 2.59 -8.64 9.45
N ALA A 50 2.15 -9.71 8.78
CA ALA A 50 3.06 -10.73 8.26
C ALA A 50 4.01 -10.13 7.20
N ALA A 51 3.50 -9.22 6.36
CA ALA A 51 4.31 -8.50 5.39
C ALA A 51 5.38 -7.63 6.06
N ILE A 52 5.03 -6.89 7.12
CA ILE A 52 5.99 -6.08 7.90
C ILE A 52 7.08 -6.96 8.51
N ASP A 53 6.68 -8.06 9.15
CA ASP A 53 7.62 -8.96 9.82
C ASP A 53 8.60 -9.59 8.82
N ALA A 54 8.12 -10.00 7.63
CA ALA A 54 8.97 -10.53 6.57
C ALA A 54 9.84 -9.45 5.88
N ALA A 55 9.33 -8.23 5.70
CA ALA A 55 10.10 -7.13 5.12
C ALA A 55 11.24 -6.65 6.03
N ARG A 56 11.14 -6.84 7.37
CA ARG A 56 12.25 -6.59 8.31
C ARG A 56 13.46 -7.48 8.03
N GLU A 57 13.27 -8.64 7.42
CA GLU A 57 14.37 -9.53 6.99
C GLU A 57 15.04 -9.06 5.69
N CYS A 58 14.49 -8.03 5.03
CA CYS A 58 14.95 -7.49 3.75
C CYS A 58 15.42 -6.03 3.94
N PRO A 59 16.56 -5.75 4.60
CA PRO A 59 16.98 -4.40 4.98
C PRO A 59 17.24 -3.45 3.81
N ASN A 60 17.38 -3.97 2.59
CA ASN A 60 17.57 -3.18 1.37
C ASN A 60 16.26 -2.90 0.62
N LEU A 61 15.11 -3.42 1.09
CA LEU A 61 13.80 -3.12 0.54
C LEU A 61 13.32 -1.79 1.10
N SER A 62 13.16 -0.78 0.24
CA SER A 62 12.49 0.46 0.66
C SER A 62 10.99 0.21 0.79
N LEU A 63 10.36 0.65 1.89
CA LEU A 63 8.92 0.53 2.11
C LEU A 63 8.22 1.89 2.09
N GLY A 64 7.17 1.99 1.29
CA GLY A 64 6.21 3.10 1.30
C GLY A 64 4.83 2.66 1.78
N ILE A 65 3.90 3.60 1.89
CA ILE A 65 2.49 3.33 2.22
C ILE A 65 1.68 3.25 0.92
N HIS A 66 0.91 2.18 0.75
CA HIS A 66 -0.10 2.05 -0.29
C HIS A 66 -1.44 2.57 0.24
N LEU A 67 -1.78 3.82 -0.09
CA LEU A 67 -3.04 4.42 0.37
C LEU A 67 -4.23 3.74 -0.30
N GLN A 68 -5.15 3.24 0.51
CA GLN A 68 -6.32 2.50 0.06
C GLN A 68 -7.62 3.28 0.34
N PHE A 69 -8.38 3.56 -0.72
CA PHE A 69 -9.69 4.23 -0.64
C PHE A 69 -10.83 3.36 -1.18
N VAL A 70 -10.55 2.11 -1.53
CA VAL A 70 -11.51 1.14 -2.05
C VAL A 70 -11.22 -0.23 -1.48
N GLN A 71 -12.25 -1.08 -1.39
CA GLN A 71 -12.13 -2.51 -1.07
C GLN A 71 -11.41 -2.80 0.25
N GLY A 72 -12.02 -2.44 1.37
CA GLY A 72 -11.45 -2.73 2.67
C GLY A 72 -12.20 -2.08 3.80
N GLN A 73 -11.62 -2.16 4.98
CA GLN A 73 -12.11 -1.46 6.16
C GLN A 73 -11.23 -0.24 6.40
N ALA A 74 -11.88 0.90 6.65
CA ALA A 74 -11.18 2.11 7.04
C ALA A 74 -10.51 1.92 8.41
N LEU A 75 -9.33 2.54 8.56
CA LEU A 75 -8.64 2.63 9.85
C LEU A 75 -9.19 3.76 10.73
N SER A 76 -9.66 4.84 10.10
CA SER A 76 -10.30 5.97 10.76
C SER A 76 -11.73 5.60 11.17
N ALA A 77 -12.25 6.26 12.22
CA ALA A 77 -13.62 6.03 12.68
C ALA A 77 -14.63 6.43 11.59
N ALA A 78 -15.67 5.62 11.38
CA ALA A 78 -16.62 5.82 10.28
C ALA A 78 -17.33 7.19 10.37
N GLU A 79 -17.54 7.70 11.58
CA GLU A 79 -18.12 9.02 11.82
C GLU A 79 -17.25 10.19 11.35
N ASP A 80 -15.92 10.01 11.26
CA ASP A 80 -14.98 11.03 10.80
C ASP A 80 -14.86 11.08 9.27
N ILE A 81 -15.27 10.02 8.58
CA ILE A 81 -15.06 9.84 7.12
C ILE A 81 -16.34 9.36 6.40
N LYS A 82 -17.48 9.95 6.74
CA LYS A 82 -18.81 9.51 6.28
C LYS A 82 -18.98 9.51 4.76
N SER A 83 -18.23 10.34 4.03
CA SER A 83 -18.27 10.30 2.57
C SER A 83 -17.44 9.14 2.00
N LEU A 84 -16.37 8.72 2.68
CA LEU A 84 -15.48 7.63 2.26
C LEU A 84 -15.92 6.24 2.71
N ALA A 85 -16.49 6.08 3.90
CA ALA A 85 -16.92 4.79 4.45
C ALA A 85 -18.43 4.71 4.66
N ASN A 86 -18.97 3.49 4.75
CA ASN A 86 -20.34 3.29 5.27
C ASN A 86 -20.34 3.27 6.82
N GLU A 87 -21.51 3.11 7.42
CA GLU A 87 -21.69 3.05 8.89
C GLU A 87 -20.94 1.89 9.58
N HIS A 88 -20.50 0.89 8.82
CA HIS A 88 -19.67 -0.22 9.31
C HIS A 88 -18.17 0.01 9.07
N GLY A 89 -17.78 1.19 8.58
CA GLY A 89 -16.38 1.51 8.26
C GLY A 89 -15.88 0.87 6.97
N GLN A 90 -16.76 0.33 6.12
CA GLN A 90 -16.35 -0.29 4.85
C GLN A 90 -16.16 0.78 3.78
N LEU A 91 -15.03 0.71 3.09
CA LEU A 91 -14.71 1.52 1.91
C LEU A 91 -15.52 1.05 0.68
N PRO A 92 -15.65 1.89 -0.36
CA PRO A 92 -16.39 1.56 -1.57
C PRO A 92 -15.75 0.35 -2.29
N ASP A 93 -16.57 -0.48 -2.92
CA ASP A 93 -16.14 -1.70 -3.61
C ASP A 93 -15.33 -1.46 -4.89
N SER A 94 -15.37 -0.24 -5.43
CA SER A 94 -14.76 0.13 -6.69
C SER A 94 -14.45 1.62 -6.74
N VAL A 95 -13.53 1.98 -7.65
CA VAL A 95 -13.22 3.38 -7.95
C VAL A 95 -14.45 4.14 -8.45
N PHE A 96 -15.33 3.45 -9.20
CA PHE A 96 -16.58 4.05 -9.66
C PHE A 96 -17.49 4.45 -8.49
N SER A 97 -17.70 3.55 -7.53
CA SER A 97 -18.47 3.82 -6.30
C SER A 97 -17.85 4.94 -5.47
N LEU A 98 -16.51 5.01 -5.38
CA LEU A 98 -15.80 6.09 -4.71
C LEU A 98 -16.04 7.45 -5.37
N MET A 99 -16.00 7.52 -6.70
CA MET A 99 -16.24 8.77 -7.44
C MET A 99 -17.65 9.32 -7.23
N LEU A 100 -18.65 8.44 -7.13
CA LEU A 100 -20.05 8.85 -6.85
C LEU A 100 -20.23 9.42 -5.44
N LYS A 101 -19.45 8.91 -4.47
CA LYS A 101 -19.47 9.36 -3.07
C LYS A 101 -18.92 10.78 -2.86
N ARG A 102 -18.10 11.30 -3.79
CA ARG A 102 -17.51 12.65 -3.77
C ARG A 102 -16.83 12.99 -2.43
N PRO A 103 -15.71 12.32 -2.12
CA PRO A 103 -15.07 12.48 -0.83
C PRO A 103 -14.51 13.88 -0.61
N THR A 104 -14.59 14.37 0.62
CA THR A 104 -14.08 15.71 0.96
C THR A 104 -12.59 15.68 1.29
N GLN A 105 -11.87 16.76 1.00
CA GLN A 105 -10.45 16.86 1.32
C GLN A 105 -10.18 16.80 2.84
N ALA A 106 -11.11 17.28 3.66
CA ALA A 106 -10.99 17.21 5.11
C ALA A 106 -10.97 15.76 5.63
N GLU A 107 -11.75 14.87 5.00
CA GLU A 107 -11.77 13.45 5.33
C GLU A 107 -10.48 12.73 4.88
N LEU A 108 -9.82 13.19 3.81
CA LEU A 108 -8.53 12.61 3.36
C LEU A 108 -7.37 12.89 4.33
N HIS A 109 -7.55 13.80 5.28
CA HIS A 109 -6.55 14.17 6.28
C HIS A 109 -6.81 13.51 7.65
N LYS A 110 -7.81 12.61 7.73
CA LYS A 110 -8.22 11.89 8.94
C LYS A 110 -7.66 10.47 8.96
#